data_AF-A0A955HZZ3-F1
#
_entry.id   AF-A0A955HZZ3-F1
#
_cell.length_a   1.000
_cell.length_b   1.000
_cell.length_c   1.000
_cell.angle_alpha   90.00
_cell.angle_beta   90.00
_cell.angle_gamma   90.00
#
_symmetry.space_group_name_H-M   'P 1'
#
loop_
_entity.id
_entity.type
_entity.pdbx_description
1 polymer ?
#
loop_
_entity_poly.entity_id
_entity_poly.type
_entity_poly.pdbx_seq_one_letter_code
_entity_poly.pdbx_strand_id
1 'polypeptide(L)'
;MKSKAGFTMIELLVVIAVLAILVSIVLLAINPGKQFEDTKAQKRKADMIQILNAVTQYMISNQGQTPVGLTSDLKEIGDFDGMIDLCGDLVPMYIAGIPQDADKGPGVDQTACAFAGNGTYQTDYAISILNERIIVSSIDDPVLSVSR
;
A
#
# COMPACT_ATOMS: atom_id res chain seq x y z
N MET A 1 5.61 -41.45 51.49
CA MET A 1 5.23 -40.05 51.20
C MET A 1 6.36 -39.46 50.35
N LYS A 2 6.11 -39.05 49.09
CA LYS A 2 7.14 -38.46 48.22
C LYS A 2 7.27 -36.97 48.55
N SER A 3 8.44 -36.52 48.97
CA SER A 3 8.76 -35.11 49.16
C SER A 3 8.86 -34.42 47.79
N LYS A 4 8.09 -33.34 47.60
CA LYS A 4 8.32 -32.42 46.48
C LYS A 4 9.48 -31.52 46.87
N ALA A 5 10.58 -31.58 46.12
CA ALA A 5 11.64 -30.60 46.23
C ALA A 5 11.13 -29.24 45.73
N GLY A 6 11.26 -28.21 46.57
CA GLY A 6 10.96 -26.82 46.22
C GLY A 6 12.15 -26.14 45.55
N PHE A 7 11.87 -25.16 44.71
CA PHE A 7 12.88 -24.32 44.08
C PHE A 7 13.62 -23.48 45.12
N THR A 8 14.93 -23.31 44.98
CA THR A 8 15.71 -22.45 45.86
C THR A 8 15.62 -20.98 45.43
N MET A 9 15.75 -20.06 46.40
CA MET A 9 15.81 -18.61 46.13
C MET A 9 16.97 -18.24 45.20
N ILE A 10 18.09 -18.96 45.29
CA ILE A 10 19.27 -18.71 44.46
C ILE A 10 19.06 -19.17 43.01
N GLU A 11 18.35 -20.28 42.78
CA GLU A 11 18.01 -20.72 41.42
C GLU A 11 17.15 -19.67 40.70
N LEU A 12 16.18 -19.06 41.39
CA LEU A 12 15.35 -18.02 40.78
C LEU A 12 16.17 -16.77 40.44
N LEU A 13 17.14 -16.40 41.28
CA LEU A 13 18.00 -15.23 41.07
C LEU A 13 18.91 -15.40 39.85
N VAL A 14 19.50 -16.58 39.67
CA VAL A 14 20.33 -16.88 38.48
C VAL A 14 19.47 -16.89 37.21
N VAL A 15 18.24 -17.40 37.27
CA VAL A 15 17.34 -17.44 36.12
C VAL A 15 16.98 -16.03 35.65
N ILE A 16 16.61 -15.13 36.55
CA ILE A 16 16.29 -13.74 36.14
C ILE A 16 17.52 -13.01 35.58
N ALA A 17 18.72 -13.29 36.10
CA ALA A 17 19.96 -12.71 35.59
C ALA A 17 20.25 -13.17 34.16
N VAL A 18 20.10 -14.47 33.88
CA VAL A 18 20.26 -15.02 32.53
C VAL A 18 19.15 -14.54 31.60
N LEU A 19 17.90 -14.45 32.07
CA LEU A 19 16.78 -13.92 31.28
C LEU A 19 17.02 -12.48 30.84
N ALA A 20 17.58 -11.62 31.72
CA ALA A 20 17.89 -10.25 31.36
C ALA A 20 18.91 -10.16 30.21
N ILE A 21 19.92 -11.03 30.20
CA ILE A 21 20.94 -11.11 29.14
C ILE A 21 20.32 -11.62 27.83
N LEU A 22 19.49 -12.65 27.88
CA LEU A 22 18.84 -13.20 26.70
C LEU A 22 17.90 -12.19 26.03
N VAL A 23 17.09 -11.49 26.82
CA VAL A 23 16.15 -10.47 26.29
C VAL A 23 16.90 -9.33 25.60
N SER A 24 18.03 -8.89 26.17
CA SER A 24 18.81 -7.79 25.57
C SER A 24 19.44 -8.19 24.23
N ILE A 25 19.91 -9.44 24.07
CA ILE A 25 20.42 -9.94 22.77
C ILE A 25 19.30 -10.06 21.74
N VAL A 26 18.13 -10.60 22.12
CA VAL A 26 17.00 -10.79 21.20
C VAL A 26 16.49 -9.47 20.64
N LEU A 27 16.46 -8.41 21.45
CA LEU A 27 16.03 -7.08 21.00
C LEU A 27 16.96 -6.46 19.96
N LEU A 28 18.26 -6.78 19.99
CA LEU A 28 19.22 -6.34 18.97
C LEU A 28 19.08 -7.13 17.66
N ALA A 29 18.59 -8.37 17.73
CA ALA A 29 18.42 -9.23 16.56
C ALA A 29 17.15 -8.91 15.74
N ILE A 30 16.12 -8.31 16.37
CA ILE A 30 14.92 -7.87 15.67
C ILE A 30 15.19 -6.48 15.08
N ASN A 31 15.16 -6.35 13.76
CA ASN A 31 15.15 -5.05 13.08
C ASN A 31 13.69 -4.62 12.85
N PRO A 32 13.08 -3.82 13.75
CA PRO A 32 11.71 -3.36 13.55
C PRO A 32 11.56 -2.50 12.30
N GLY A 33 12.58 -1.70 11.94
CA GLY A 33 12.54 -0.80 10.79
C GLY A 33 12.28 -1.54 9.48
N LYS A 34 12.97 -2.67 9.27
CA LYS A 34 12.79 -3.48 8.07
C LYS A 34 11.37 -4.04 7.92
N GLN A 35 10.72 -4.43 9.02
CA GLN A 35 9.35 -4.95 8.97
C GLN A 35 8.32 -3.87 8.59
N PHE A 36 8.55 -2.62 8.98
CA PHE A 36 7.69 -1.50 8.57
C PHE A 36 7.82 -1.19 7.08
N GLU A 37 9.04 -1.18 6.55
CA GLU A 37 9.29 -0.97 5.10
C GLU A 37 8.68 -2.10 4.27
N ASP A 38 8.89 -3.36 4.67
CA ASP A 38 8.32 -4.51 3.97
C ASP A 38 6.78 -4.44 3.96
N THR A 39 6.16 -3.99 5.07
CA THR A 39 4.69 -3.81 5.17
C THR A 39 4.19 -2.71 4.23
N LYS A 40 4.89 -1.57 4.14
CA LYS A 40 4.55 -0.48 3.20
C LYS A 40 4.60 -0.94 1.75
N ALA A 41 5.64 -1.66 1.37
CA ALA A 41 5.77 -2.21 0.02
C ALA A 41 4.63 -3.20 -0.30
N GLN A 42 4.24 -4.07 0.63
CA GLN A 42 3.09 -4.96 0.42
C GLN A 42 1.77 -4.19 0.27
N LYS A 43 1.57 -3.14 1.07
CA LYS A 43 0.40 -2.26 0.94
C LYS A 43 0.37 -1.58 -0.44
N ARG A 44 1.48 -0.98 -0.89
CA ARG A 44 1.57 -0.37 -2.23
C ARG A 44 1.21 -1.34 -3.35
N LYS A 45 1.70 -2.58 -3.27
CA LYS A 45 1.34 -3.62 -4.26
C LYS A 45 -0.16 -3.92 -4.26
N ALA A 46 -0.78 -4.04 -3.08
CA ALA A 46 -2.21 -4.25 -2.97
C ALA A 46 -3.02 -3.06 -3.50
N ASP A 47 -2.55 -1.84 -3.26
CA ASP A 47 -3.16 -0.59 -3.75
C ASP A 47 -3.09 -0.51 -5.29
N MET A 48 -1.93 -0.81 -5.89
CA MET A 48 -1.78 -0.88 -7.36
C MET A 48 -2.69 -1.92 -8.00
N ILE A 49 -2.84 -3.10 -7.38
CA ILE A 49 -3.74 -4.15 -7.86
C ILE A 49 -5.20 -3.70 -7.79
N GLN A 50 -5.59 -2.98 -6.74
CA GLN A 50 -6.94 -2.42 -6.62
C GLN A 50 -7.23 -1.41 -7.74
N ILE A 51 -6.30 -0.49 -8.01
CA ILE A 51 -6.41 0.47 -9.10
C ILE A 51 -6.51 -0.25 -10.46
N LEU A 52 -5.61 -1.21 -10.71
CA LEU A 52 -5.61 -2.00 -11.94
C LEU A 52 -6.95 -2.73 -12.15
N ASN A 53 -7.47 -3.38 -11.11
CA ASN A 53 -8.74 -4.08 -11.17
C ASN A 53 -9.92 -3.13 -11.42
N ALA A 54 -9.90 -1.93 -10.84
CA ALA A 54 -10.92 -0.92 -11.06
C ALA A 54 -10.92 -0.44 -12.52
N VAL A 55 -9.74 -0.09 -13.07
CA VAL A 55 -9.60 0.32 -14.47
C VAL A 55 -9.98 -0.79 -15.42
N THR A 56 -9.60 -2.04 -15.12
CA THR A 56 -9.97 -3.20 -15.93
C THR A 56 -11.48 -3.41 -15.96
N GLN A 57 -12.16 -3.27 -14.81
CA GLN A 57 -13.63 -3.35 -14.73
C GLN A 57 -14.33 -2.20 -15.47
N TYR A 58 -13.77 -0.99 -15.42
CA TYR A 58 -14.22 0.14 -16.21
C TYR A 58 -14.17 -0.19 -17.70
N MET A 59 -13.03 -0.69 -18.20
CA MET A 59 -12.87 -1.05 -19.61
C MET A 59 -13.85 -2.14 -20.04
N ILE A 60 -14.09 -3.16 -19.20
CA ILE A 60 -15.06 -4.23 -19.49
C ILE A 60 -16.47 -3.64 -19.65
N SER A 61 -16.85 -2.69 -18.79
CA SER A 61 -18.18 -2.08 -18.80
C SER A 61 -18.36 -1.07 -19.93
N ASN A 62 -17.28 -0.41 -20.35
CA ASN A 62 -17.27 0.66 -21.35
C ASN A 62 -16.72 0.19 -22.71
N GLN A 63 -16.96 -1.07 -23.09
CA GLN A 63 -16.62 -1.61 -24.42
C GLN A 63 -15.14 -1.47 -24.81
N GLY A 64 -14.24 -1.59 -23.83
CA GLY A 64 -12.80 -1.46 -24.00
C GLY A 64 -12.27 -0.02 -23.97
N GLN A 65 -13.12 0.98 -23.74
CA GLN A 65 -12.67 2.36 -23.55
C GLN A 65 -11.91 2.51 -22.23
N THR A 66 -10.78 3.21 -22.27
CA THR A 66 -10.01 3.54 -21.07
C THR A 66 -10.56 4.79 -20.39
N PRO A 67 -10.26 4.99 -19.11
CA PRO A 67 -10.50 6.25 -18.43
C PRO A 67 -9.90 7.44 -19.19
N VAL A 68 -10.55 8.60 -19.08
CA VAL A 68 -10.18 9.81 -19.81
C VAL A 68 -8.78 10.27 -19.39
N GLY A 69 -7.98 10.68 -20.38
CA GLY A 69 -6.64 11.22 -20.13
C GLY A 69 -5.54 10.18 -19.96
N LEU A 70 -5.86 8.88 -20.01
CA LEU A 70 -4.87 7.81 -19.95
C LEU A 70 -4.07 7.74 -21.26
N THR A 71 -2.74 7.86 -21.14
CA THR A 71 -1.80 7.89 -22.26
C THR A 71 -0.70 6.85 -22.09
N SER A 72 0.17 6.70 -23.10
CA SER A 72 1.40 5.90 -22.98
C SER A 72 2.44 6.50 -22.03
N ASP A 73 2.34 7.79 -21.77
CA ASP A 73 3.18 8.45 -20.78
C ASP A 73 2.67 8.13 -19.37
N LEU A 74 3.61 7.81 -18.49
CA LEU A 74 3.34 7.53 -17.09
C LEU A 74 2.91 8.83 -16.40
N LYS A 75 1.66 8.88 -15.96
CA LYS A 75 1.09 10.04 -15.26
C LYS A 75 0.63 9.66 -13.87
N GLU A 76 0.93 10.52 -12.92
CA GLU A 76 0.48 10.37 -11.56
C GLU A 76 -1.03 10.57 -11.44
N ILE A 77 -1.68 9.74 -10.63
CA ILE A 77 -3.11 9.83 -10.33
C ILE A 77 -3.29 10.88 -9.24
N GLY A 78 -4.01 11.94 -9.60
CA GLY A 78 -4.17 13.15 -8.81
C GLY A 78 -4.96 14.21 -9.59
N ASP A 79 -5.32 15.29 -8.93
CA ASP A 79 -6.08 16.40 -9.53
C ASP A 79 -5.26 17.71 -9.60
N PHE A 80 -3.94 17.63 -9.45
CA PHE A 80 -3.03 18.73 -9.73
C PHE A 80 -2.70 18.83 -11.22
N ASP A 81 -2.15 19.98 -11.64
CA ASP A 81 -1.73 20.19 -13.03
C ASP A 81 -0.71 19.13 -13.47
N GLY A 82 -0.92 18.56 -14.66
CA GLY A 82 -0.10 17.48 -15.20
C GLY A 82 -0.42 16.07 -14.70
N MET A 83 -1.38 15.90 -13.78
CA MET A 83 -1.82 14.60 -13.28
C MET A 83 -3.06 14.07 -14.02
N ILE A 84 -3.46 12.83 -13.74
CA ILE A 84 -4.69 12.22 -14.25
C ILE A 84 -5.72 12.05 -13.13
N ASP A 85 -6.87 12.68 -13.33
CA ASP A 85 -8.04 12.50 -12.47
C ASP A 85 -8.83 11.27 -12.93
N LEU A 86 -8.94 10.28 -12.04
CA LEU A 86 -9.71 9.05 -12.24
C LEU A 86 -10.97 8.99 -11.38
N CYS A 87 -11.25 10.02 -10.57
CA CYS A 87 -12.38 10.04 -9.66
C CYS A 87 -13.71 9.92 -10.41
N GLY A 88 -13.88 10.70 -11.49
CA GLY A 88 -15.11 10.69 -12.28
C GLY A 88 -15.38 9.36 -13.01
N ASP A 89 -14.32 8.62 -13.34
CA ASP A 89 -14.41 7.35 -14.06
C ASP A 89 -14.52 6.13 -13.14
N LEU A 90 -13.79 6.12 -12.01
CA LEU A 90 -13.64 4.93 -11.17
C LEU A 90 -14.49 4.96 -9.89
N VAL A 91 -14.71 6.13 -9.29
CA VAL A 91 -15.34 6.26 -7.98
C VAL A 91 -16.80 6.74 -8.14
N PRO A 92 -17.78 6.15 -7.42
CA PRO A 92 -17.68 5.01 -6.51
C PRO A 92 -17.91 3.63 -7.19
N MET A 93 -18.13 3.62 -8.51
CA MET A 93 -18.74 2.47 -9.21
C MET A 93 -17.80 1.26 -9.34
N TYR A 94 -16.51 1.49 -9.55
CA TYR A 94 -15.52 0.43 -9.78
C TYR A 94 -14.54 0.29 -8.61
N ILE A 95 -14.45 1.33 -7.77
CA ILE A 95 -13.70 1.33 -6.51
C ILE A 95 -14.35 2.31 -5.52
N ALA A 96 -14.37 1.96 -4.23
CA ALA A 96 -14.98 2.81 -3.19
C ALA A 96 -14.22 4.13 -2.95
N GLY A 97 -12.92 4.12 -3.23
CA GLY A 97 -12.03 5.27 -3.17
C GLY A 97 -10.68 4.89 -3.74
N ILE A 98 -10.00 5.85 -4.36
CA ILE A 98 -8.67 5.61 -4.94
C ILE A 98 -7.68 5.47 -3.77
N PRO A 99 -6.97 4.34 -3.67
CA PRO A 99 -5.92 4.18 -2.67
C PRO A 99 -4.83 5.23 -2.86
N GLN A 100 -4.27 5.68 -1.75
CA GLN A 100 -3.16 6.63 -1.71
C GLN A 100 -2.02 5.99 -0.92
N ASP A 101 -0.77 6.30 -1.27
CA ASP A 101 0.36 5.85 -0.47
C ASP A 101 0.20 6.33 0.98
N ALA A 102 0.60 5.48 1.93
CA ALA A 102 0.45 5.74 3.36
C ALA A 102 1.15 7.03 3.82
N ASP A 103 2.16 7.50 3.09
CA ASP A 103 2.88 8.74 3.38
C ASP A 103 2.14 10.00 2.90
N LYS A 104 1.07 9.85 2.10
CA LYS A 104 0.31 10.97 1.51
C LYS A 104 -1.10 11.17 2.08
N GLY A 105 -1.73 10.14 2.66
CA GLY A 105 -3.04 10.30 3.30
C GLY A 105 -3.89 9.03 3.35
N PRO A 106 -5.14 9.14 3.85
CA PRO A 106 -6.02 7.98 4.05
C PRO A 106 -6.67 7.41 2.78
N GLY A 107 -6.36 7.92 1.58
CA GLY A 107 -7.04 7.56 0.33
C GLY A 107 -8.11 8.57 -0.07
N VAL A 108 -8.47 8.55 -1.35
CA VAL A 108 -9.39 9.51 -1.99
C VAL A 108 -10.75 8.85 -2.13
N ASP A 109 -11.62 9.03 -1.14
CA ASP A 109 -12.98 8.49 -1.16
C ASP A 109 -13.93 9.30 -2.05
N GLN A 110 -15.20 8.87 -2.13
CA GLN A 110 -16.22 9.59 -2.89
C GLN A 110 -16.38 11.06 -2.45
N THR A 111 -16.15 11.35 -1.16
CA THR A 111 -16.25 12.72 -0.62
C THR A 111 -15.09 13.58 -1.12
N ALA A 112 -13.87 13.04 -1.11
CA ALA A 112 -12.69 13.71 -1.65
C ALA A 112 -12.80 13.89 -3.18
N CYS A 113 -13.32 12.88 -3.88
CA CYS A 113 -13.57 12.94 -5.31
C CYS A 113 -14.62 14.01 -5.71
N ALA A 114 -15.51 14.42 -4.81
CA ALA A 114 -16.46 15.51 -5.08
C ALA A 114 -15.79 16.88 -5.25
N PHE A 115 -14.54 17.02 -4.80
CA PHE A 115 -13.73 18.23 -4.93
C PHE A 115 -12.61 18.09 -5.96
N ALA A 116 -12.57 16.97 -6.71
CA ALA A 116 -11.59 16.73 -7.75
C ALA A 116 -11.60 17.85 -8.81
N GLY A 117 -10.40 18.17 -9.31
CA GLY A 117 -10.14 19.27 -10.24
C GLY A 117 -9.71 20.58 -9.57
N ASN A 118 -9.46 20.58 -8.27
CA ASN A 118 -9.02 21.75 -7.50
C ASN A 118 -7.64 21.59 -6.85
N GLY A 119 -6.85 20.57 -7.24
CA GLY A 119 -5.55 20.28 -6.63
C GLY A 119 -5.66 19.87 -5.16
N THR A 120 -6.57 18.95 -4.87
CA THR A 120 -6.93 18.49 -3.52
C THR A 120 -6.29 17.16 -3.15
N TYR A 121 -5.90 16.33 -4.12
CA TYR A 121 -5.38 15.00 -3.85
C TYR A 121 -4.30 14.56 -4.85
N GLN A 122 -3.41 13.73 -4.33
CA GLN A 122 -2.31 13.11 -5.06
C GLN A 122 -2.06 11.74 -4.43
N THR A 123 -2.01 10.69 -5.24
CA THR A 123 -1.98 9.31 -4.71
C THR A 123 -0.58 8.71 -4.57
N ASP A 124 0.43 9.31 -5.22
CA ASP A 124 1.76 8.76 -5.44
C ASP A 124 1.79 7.43 -6.23
N TYR A 125 0.67 7.10 -6.86
CA TYR A 125 0.57 6.06 -7.87
C TYR A 125 0.43 6.69 -9.24
N ALA A 126 1.15 6.14 -10.21
CA ALA A 126 1.10 6.54 -11.59
C ALA A 126 0.58 5.41 -12.46
N ILE A 127 -0.07 5.79 -13.55
CA ILE A 127 -0.71 4.89 -14.49
C ILE A 127 -0.36 5.28 -15.92
N SER A 128 -0.23 4.28 -16.78
CA SER A 128 -0.10 4.45 -18.23
C SER A 128 -0.73 3.27 -18.97
N ILE A 129 -0.96 3.46 -20.26
CA ILE A 129 -1.36 2.39 -21.17
C ILE A 129 -0.43 2.32 -22.37
N LEU A 130 0.19 1.15 -22.58
CA LEU A 130 1.05 0.89 -23.73
C LEU A 130 0.66 -0.43 -24.37
N ASN A 131 0.34 -0.41 -25.67
CA ASN A 131 -0.04 -1.61 -26.42
C ASN A 131 -1.16 -2.43 -25.74
N GLU A 132 -2.24 -1.76 -25.34
CA GLU A 132 -3.39 -2.34 -24.59
C GLU A 132 -3.06 -2.90 -23.20
N ARG A 133 -1.83 -2.66 -22.70
CA ARG A 133 -1.41 -3.05 -21.36
C ARG A 133 -1.47 -1.86 -20.41
N ILE A 134 -2.26 -1.99 -19.35
CA ILE A 134 -2.26 -1.04 -18.25
C ILE A 134 -1.03 -1.31 -17.37
N ILE A 135 -0.30 -0.25 -17.08
CA ILE A 135 0.84 -0.28 -16.17
C ILE A 135 0.50 0.64 -15.01
N VAL A 136 0.62 0.12 -13.78
CA VAL A 136 0.48 0.90 -12.55
C VAL A 136 1.80 0.81 -11.79
N SER A 137 2.31 1.94 -11.32
CA SER A 137 3.54 2.01 -10.55
C SER A 137 3.38 2.98 -9.40
N SER A 138 4.02 2.73 -8.27
CA SER A 138 4.28 3.80 -7.29
C SER A 138 5.44 4.66 -7.75
N ILE A 139 5.49 5.90 -7.28
CA ILE A 139 6.65 6.79 -7.46
C ILE A 139 7.92 6.27 -6.75
N ASP A 140 7.79 5.56 -5.63
CA ASP A 140 8.94 5.13 -4.81
C ASP A 140 9.45 3.68 -5.08
N ASP A 141 8.62 2.76 -5.57
CA ASP A 141 9.01 1.37 -5.88
C ASP A 141 9.03 1.07 -7.40
N PRO A 142 9.80 0.05 -7.85
CA PRO A 142 9.85 -0.36 -9.25
C PRO A 142 8.48 -0.81 -9.81
N VAL A 143 8.26 -0.46 -11.08
CA VAL A 143 7.03 -0.64 -11.86
C VAL A 143 6.49 -2.08 -11.80
N LEU A 144 5.28 -2.27 -11.26
CA LEU A 144 4.53 -3.50 -11.43
C LEU A 144 3.84 -3.48 -12.81
N SER A 145 4.45 -4.15 -13.78
CA SER A 145 3.81 -4.35 -15.07
C SER A 145 2.97 -5.62 -15.03
N VAL A 146 1.64 -5.52 -15.08
CA VAL A 146 0.74 -6.68 -15.23
C VAL A 146 0.36 -6.78 -16.71
N SER A 147 0.69 -7.90 -17.35
CA SER A 147 0.23 -8.22 -18.71
C SER A 147 -1.06 -9.01 -18.60
N ARG A 148 -1.99 -8.77 -19.52
CA ARG A 148 -3.08 -9.71 -19.79
C ARG A 148 -2.50 -11.03 -20.31
#